data_AF-A0A7V7JKI7-F1
#
_entry.id   AF-A0A7V7JKI7-F1
#
_cell.length_a   1.000
_cell.length_b   1.000
_cell.length_c   1.000
_cell.angle_alpha   90.00
_cell.angle_beta   90.00
_cell.angle_gamma   90.00
#
_symmetry.space_group_name_H-M   'P 1'
#
loop_
_entity.id
_entity.type
_entity.pdbx_description
1 polymer ?
#
loop_
_entity_poly.entity_id
_entity_poly.type
_entity_poly.pdbx_seq_one_letter_code
_entity_poly.pdbx_strand_id
1 'polypeptide(L)' 'MSQFDLSRVYAKGWSAGRASELDPADPGLEAAIDALNPHGPTEERSRWSTGFKDALSRNEELSGSRKRPGGFKKPGP' A
#
# COMPACT_ATOMS: atom_id res chain seq x y z
N MET A 1 -11.51 -4.97 21.05
CA MET A 1 -12.15 -5.27 19.76
C MET A 1 -12.12 -6.77 19.50
N SER A 2 -13.00 -7.31 18.64
CA SER A 2 -12.88 -8.70 18.17
C SER A 2 -11.83 -8.82 17.06
N GLN A 3 -11.20 -9.99 16.90
CA GLN A 3 -10.29 -10.27 15.78
C GLN A 3 -10.96 -10.09 14.41
N PHE A 4 -12.28 -10.34 14.32
CA PHE A 4 -13.05 -10.13 13.11
C PHE A 4 -13.15 -8.64 12.75
N ASP A 5 -13.37 -7.77 13.74
CA ASP A 5 -13.43 -6.32 13.52
C ASP A 5 -12.08 -5.77 13.08
N LEU A 6 -10.99 -6.22 13.70
CA LEU A 6 -9.63 -5.86 13.31
C LEU A 6 -9.29 -6.32 11.89
N SER A 7 -9.81 -7.48 11.46
CA SER A 7 -9.66 -7.95 10.08
C SER A 7 -10.40 -7.04 9.09
N ARG A 8 -11.59 -6.53 9.48
CA ARG A 8 -12.32 -5.55 8.68
C ARG A 8 -11.60 -4.21 8.60
N VAL A 9 -11.01 -3.76 9.71
CA VAL A 9 -10.21 -2.53 9.76
C VAL A 9 -8.97 -2.64 8.86
N TYR A 10 -8.29 -3.78 8.88
CA TYR A 10 -7.20 -4.08 7.94
C TYR A 10 -7.66 -3.98 6.48
N ALA A 11 -8.77 -4.63 6.13
CA ALA A 11 -9.30 -4.63 4.75
C ALA A 11 -9.69 -3.22 4.25
N LYS A 12 -10.17 -2.34 5.15
CA LYS A 12 -10.42 -0.93 4.85
C LYS A 12 -9.12 -0.20 4.54
N GLY A 13 -8.08 -0.39 5.35
CA GLY A 13 -6.74 0.16 5.13
C GLY A 13 -6.17 -0.27 3.78
N TRP A 14 -6.25 -1.57 3.48
CA TRP A 14 -5.83 -2.12 2.20
C TRP A 14 -6.54 -1.48 1.00
N SER A 15 -7.86 -1.31 1.08
CA SER A 15 -8.64 -0.70 0.00
C SER A 15 -8.25 0.76 -0.22
N ALA A 16 -8.02 1.51 0.86
CA ALA A 16 -7.56 2.89 0.79
C ALA A 16 -6.14 2.99 0.21
N GLY A 17 -5.22 2.11 0.63
CA GLY A 17 -3.85 2.05 0.10
C GLY A 17 -3.82 1.74 -1.39
N ARG A 18 -4.70 0.84 -1.87
CA ARG A 18 -4.82 0.54 -3.31
C ARG A 18 -5.29 1.71 -4.16
N ALA A 19 -6.12 2.58 -3.60
CA ALA A 19 -6.64 3.77 -4.27
C ALA A 19 -5.73 5.00 -4.08
N SER A 20 -4.69 4.88 -3.25
CA SER A 20 -3.75 5.94 -2.95
C SER A 20 -2.63 5.99 -4.00
N GLU A 21 -2.19 7.21 -4.33
CA GLU A 21 -1.03 7.48 -5.18
C GLU A 21 0.25 7.76 -4.36
N LEU A 22 0.20 7.52 -3.04
CA LEU A 22 1.35 7.71 -2.17
C LEU A 22 2.50 6.79 -2.58
N ASP A 23 3.71 7.35 -2.60
CA ASP A 23 4.93 6.60 -2.89
C ASP A 23 5.39 5.87 -1.61
N PRO A 24 5.53 4.53 -1.63
CA PRO A 24 6.06 3.77 -0.51
C PRO A 24 7.50 4.15 -0.13
N ALA A 25 8.26 4.80 -1.01
CA ALA A 25 9.61 5.29 -0.73
C ALA A 25 9.65 6.69 -0.11
N ASP A 26 8.50 7.38 0.02
CA ASP A 26 8.45 8.74 0.54
C ASP A 26 8.78 8.77 2.06
N PRO A 27 9.72 9.61 2.51
CA PRO A 27 10.06 9.70 3.93
C PRO A 27 8.93 10.28 4.80
N GLY A 28 7.95 10.98 4.20
CA GLY A 28 6.74 11.48 4.84
C GLY A 28 5.55 10.49 4.80
N LEU A 29 5.74 9.29 4.25
CA LEU A 29 4.68 8.29 4.07
C LEU A 29 3.95 8.00 5.37
N GLU A 30 4.66 7.81 6.47
CA GLU A 30 4.06 7.52 7.77
C GLU A 30 3.10 8.63 8.23
N ALA A 31 3.51 9.90 8.07
CA ALA A 31 2.67 11.04 8.41
C ALA A 31 1.46 11.16 7.47
N ALA A 32 1.63 10.86 6.19
CA ALA A 32 0.54 10.85 5.21
C ALA A 32 -0.49 9.75 5.50
N ILE A 33 -0.02 8.53 5.80
CA ILE A 33 -0.88 7.41 6.21
C ILE A 33 -1.64 7.76 7.49
N ASP A 34 -0.95 8.35 8.46
CA ASP A 34 -1.55 8.76 9.73
C ASP A 34 -2.62 9.84 9.56
N ALA A 35 -2.41 10.80 8.64
CA ALA A 35 -3.41 11.83 8.32
C ALA A 35 -4.66 11.26 7.61
N LEU A 36 -4.51 10.17 6.87
CA LEU A 36 -5.61 9.48 6.18
C LEU A 36 -6.34 8.47 7.07
N ASN A 37 -5.73 8.05 8.17
CA ASN A 37 -6.29 7.03 9.05
C ASN A 37 -7.45 7.62 9.87
N PRO A 38 -8.69 7.12 9.74
CA PRO A 38 -9.84 7.67 10.46
C PRO A 38 -9.87 7.26 11.94
N HIS A 39 -8.98 6.36 12.37
CA HIS A 39 -8.96 5.84 13.73
C HIS A 39 -7.97 6.63 14.61
N GLY A 40 -8.40 6.97 15.84
CA GLY A 40 -7.52 7.54 16.87
C GLY A 40 -6.43 6.57 17.33
N PRO A 41 -5.54 6.96 18.29
CA PRO A 41 -4.37 6.17 18.71
C PRO A 41 -4.77 4.87 19.41
N THR A 42 -5.16 3.88 18.62
CA THR A 42 -5.80 2.63 19.02
C THR A 42 -5.23 1.47 18.21
N GLU A 43 -5.55 0.25 18.63
CA GLU A 43 -5.20 -0.97 17.89
C GLU A 43 -5.77 -0.96 16.45
N GLU A 44 -6.94 -0.34 16.25
CA GLU A 44 -7.56 -0.16 14.93
C GLU A 44 -6.69 0.69 14.01
N ARG A 45 -6.11 1.77 14.52
CA ARG A 45 -5.19 2.63 13.76
C ARG A 45 -4.01 1.82 13.26
N SER A 46 -3.36 1.06 14.14
CA SER A 46 -2.24 0.19 13.76
C SER A 46 -2.66 -0.78 12.67
N ARG A 47 -3.82 -1.42 12.83
CA ARG A 47 -4.30 -2.46 11.91
C ARG A 47 -4.68 -1.91 10.54
N TRP A 48 -5.30 -0.72 10.50
CA TRP A 48 -5.61 -0.01 9.27
C TRP A 48 -4.33 0.41 8.54
N SER A 49 -3.38 1.01 9.26
CA SER A 49 -2.11 1.46 8.68
C SER A 49 -1.30 0.28 8.12
N THR A 50 -1.30 -0.90 8.77
CA THR A 50 -0.69 -2.12 8.20
C THR A 50 -1.31 -2.48 6.87
N GLY A 51 -2.64 -2.56 6.78
CA GLY A 51 -3.32 -2.90 5.52
C GLY A 51 -3.03 -1.90 4.41
N PHE A 52 -2.96 -0.61 4.74
CA PHE A 52 -2.64 0.45 3.78
C PHE A 52 -1.22 0.29 3.20
N LYS A 53 -0.23 0.06 4.05
CA LYS A 53 1.17 -0.14 3.62
C LYS A 53 1.33 -1.39 2.76
N ASP A 54 0.74 -2.51 3.19
CA ASP A 54 0.80 -3.75 2.41
C ASP A 54 0.21 -3.56 1.01
N ALA A 55 -0.87 -2.79 0.89
CA ALA A 55 -1.48 -2.47 -0.41
C ALA A 55 -0.58 -1.60 -1.28
N LEU A 56 0.11 -0.61 -0.72
CA LEU A 56 1.07 0.22 -1.45
C LEU A 56 2.24 -0.61 -1.96
N SER A 57 2.86 -1.44 -1.10
CA SER A 57 3.96 -2.32 -1.50
C SER A 57 3.54 -3.29 -2.61
N ARG A 58 2.30 -3.81 -2.55
CA ARG A 58 1.76 -4.67 -3.61
C ARG A 58 1.53 -3.92 -4.93
N ASN A 59 1.04 -2.68 -4.87
CA ASN A 59 0.88 -1.84 -6.05
C ASN A 59 2.24 -1.52 -6.70
N GLU A 60 3.27 -1.27 -5.89
CA GLU A 60 4.64 -1.09 -6.37
C GLU A 60 5.18 -2.34 -7.04
N GLU A 61 5.01 -3.53 -6.44
CA GLU A 61 5.41 -4.82 -7.04
C GLU A 61 4.76 -5.02 -8.42
N LEU A 62 3.46 -4.72 -8.54
CA LEU A 62 2.70 -4.84 -9.78
C LEU A 62 3.08 -3.75 -10.81
N SER A 63 3.38 -2.53 -10.35
CA SER A 63 3.81 -1.40 -11.20
C SER A 63 5.24 -1.58 -11.70
N GLY A 64 6.15 -2.00 -10.83
CA GLY A 64 7.53 -2.37 -11.13
C GLY A 64 7.61 -3.57 -12.07
N SER A 65 6.72 -4.56 -11.91
CA SER A 65 6.58 -5.67 -12.86
C SER A 65 6.08 -5.22 -14.25
N ARG A 66 5.46 -4.04 -14.36
CA ARG A 66 5.06 -3.44 -15.64
C ARG A 66 6.24 -2.77 -16.37
N LYS A 67 7.34 -2.46 -15.68
CA LYS A 67 8.63 -2.08 -16.28
C LYS A 67 9.49 -3.32 -16.58
N ARG A 68 8.99 -4.23 -17.43
CA ARG A 68 9.92 -5.08 -18.19
C ARG A 68 10.57 -4.19 -19.25
N PRO A 69 11.90 -4.07 -19.33
CA PRO A 69 12.52 -3.41 -20.47
C PRO A 69 12.18 -4.24 -21.71
N GLY A 70 11.27 -3.72 -22.54
CA GLY A 70 11.06 -4.20 -23.90
C GLY A 70 12.28 -3.87 -24.74
N GLY A 71 13.33 -4.66 -24.57
CA GLY A 71 14.60 -4.55 -25.28
C GLY A 71 14.99 -5.87 -25.93
N PHE A 72 14.06 -6.49 -26.68
CA PHE A 72 14.42 -7.56 -27.60
C PHE A 72 15.17 -6.95 -28.79
N LYS A 73 16.47 -6.73 -28.63
CA LYS A 73 17.36 -6.40 -29.75
C LYS A 73 17.57 -7.70 -30.53
N LYS A 74 16.87 -7.87 -31.66
CA LYS A 74 17.18 -8.93 -32.63
C LYS A 74 18.65 -8.77 -33.06
N PRO A 75 19.45 -9.84 -33.13
CA PRO A 75 20.73 -9.76 -33.83
C PRO A 75 20.43 -9.53 -35.32
N GLY A 76 21.12 -8.55 -35.91
CA GLY A 76 21.08 -8.28 -37.35
C GLY A 76 21.80 -9.36 -38.16
N PRO A 77 21.65 -9.34 -39.50
CA PRO A 77 21.93 -10.44 -40.41
C PRO A 77 23.38 -10.92 -40.42
#